data_AF-A0A9Q3EU22-F1
#
_entry.id   AF-A0A9Q3EU22-F1
#
_cell.length_a   1.000
_cell.length_b   1.000
_cell.length_c   1.000
_cell.angle_alpha   90.00
_cell.angle_beta   90.00
_cell.angle_gamma   90.00
#
_symmetry.space_group_name_H-M   'P 1'
#
loop_
_entity.id
_entity.type
_entity.pdbx_description
1 polymer ?
#
loop_
_entity_poly.entity_id
_entity_poly.type
_entity_poly.pdbx_seq_one_letter_code
_entity_poly.pdbx_strand_id
1 'polypeptide(L)'
;MGIKYTKDNNQIADLIGWEDADYANSTITRKSTSGYVITLFGNTVSWSTKKQSIVAQSTTEAEFVAFNKCAKQVSWMSNLLNSIEIDICTPVLLNDNAGAVFIAKEAKLNYN
;
A
#
# COMPACT_ATOMS: atom_id res chain seq x y z
N MET A 1 4.08 16.16 21.96
CA MET A 1 3.87 15.08 20.97
C MET A 1 3.37 15.74 19.70
N GLY A 2 4.18 15.80 18.66
CA GLY A 2 3.84 16.52 17.43
C GLY A 2 4.49 15.84 16.23
N ILE A 3 3.73 15.72 15.15
CA ILE A 3 4.25 15.26 13.86
C ILE A 3 4.92 16.49 13.24
N LYS A 4 6.24 16.46 13.10
CA LYS A 4 7.01 17.58 12.54
C LYS A 4 7.02 17.46 11.03
N TYR A 5 6.17 18.24 10.37
CA TYR A 5 6.16 18.35 8.91
C TYR A 5 7.50 18.91 8.43
N THR A 6 8.29 18.06 7.80
CA THR A 6 9.53 18.46 7.13
C THR A 6 9.39 18.04 5.69
N LYS A 7 9.29 19.02 4.78
CA LYS A 7 9.31 18.77 3.34
C LYS A 7 10.72 18.32 2.98
N ASP A 8 10.92 17.03 2.79
CA ASP A 8 12.17 16.50 2.30
C ASP A 8 12.18 16.57 0.77
N ASN A 9 13.07 17.39 0.22
CA ASN A 9 13.19 17.64 -1.22
C ASN A 9 13.87 16.48 -1.97
N ASN A 10 14.25 15.41 -1.28
CA ASN A 10 14.90 14.23 -1.85
C ASN A 10 13.94 13.05 -2.09
N GLN A 11 12.63 13.29 -2.03
CA GLN A 11 11.62 12.24 -2.20
C GLN A 11 11.35 11.89 -3.66
N ILE A 12 11.25 10.58 -3.91
CA ILE A 12 10.96 9.99 -5.22
C ILE A 12 9.51 10.28 -5.65
N ALA A 13 8.59 10.48 -4.70
CA ALA A 13 7.20 10.88 -4.91
C ALA A 13 6.61 11.50 -3.64
N ASP A 14 5.60 12.35 -3.81
CA ASP A 14 4.92 13.03 -2.69
C ASP A 14 4.05 12.06 -1.86
N LEU A 15 3.50 11.03 -2.49
CA LEU A 15 2.65 10.02 -1.86
C LEU A 15 3.20 8.62 -2.13
N ILE A 16 3.60 7.91 -1.06
CA ILE A 16 4.20 6.57 -1.14
C ILE A 16 3.42 5.62 -0.24
N GLY A 17 2.94 4.51 -0.78
CA GLY A 17 2.36 3.40 -0.03
C GLY A 17 3.32 2.21 0.02
N TRP A 18 3.46 1.62 1.20
CA TRP A 18 4.18 0.38 1.45
C TRP A 18 3.18 -0.67 1.88
N GLU A 19 3.33 -1.90 1.42
CA GLU A 19 2.53 -3.02 1.91
C GLU A 19 3.40 -4.21 2.30
N ASP A 20 2.85 -5.04 3.18
CA ASP A 20 3.43 -6.29 3.63
C ASP A 20 2.30 -7.27 3.94
N ALA A 21 2.49 -8.56 3.66
CA ALA A 21 1.52 -9.60 4.00
C ALA A 21 2.17 -10.80 4.68
N ASP A 22 1.77 -11.03 5.92
CA ASP A 22 2.21 -12.20 6.67
C ASP A 22 1.26 -13.39 6.41
N TYR A 23 1.74 -14.38 5.66
CA TYR A 23 0.95 -15.53 5.19
C TYR A 23 0.66 -16.55 6.29
N ALA A 24 -0.60 -16.97 6.40
CA ALA A 24 -1.06 -18.08 7.24
C ALA A 24 -0.64 -18.03 8.73
N ASN A 25 -0.32 -16.85 9.25
CA ASN A 25 0.11 -16.64 10.64
C ASN A 25 -0.99 -17.03 11.66
N SER A 26 -2.27 -17.06 11.26
CA SER A 26 -3.36 -17.55 12.11
C SER A 26 -3.45 -19.09 12.07
N THR A 27 -2.95 -19.78 13.09
CA THR A 27 -2.99 -21.27 13.19
C THR A 27 -4.42 -21.85 13.21
N ILE A 28 -5.42 -21.08 13.66
CA ILE A 28 -6.82 -21.52 13.75
C ILE A 28 -7.57 -21.30 12.42
N THR A 29 -7.34 -20.17 11.75
CA THR A 29 -8.13 -19.78 10.56
C THR A 29 -7.35 -19.83 9.26
N ARG A 30 -6.03 -20.07 9.31
CA ARG A 30 -5.07 -19.99 8.19
C ARG A 30 -5.13 -18.68 7.39
N LYS A 31 -5.70 -17.62 7.98
CA LYS A 31 -5.85 -16.30 7.35
C LYS A 31 -4.57 -15.51 7.53
N SER A 32 -4.11 -14.91 6.44
CA SER A 32 -2.96 -14.01 6.42
C SER A 32 -3.30 -12.66 7.03
N THR A 33 -2.29 -11.91 7.46
CA THR A 33 -2.43 -10.54 7.97
C THR A 33 -1.81 -9.57 6.98
N SER A 34 -2.56 -8.59 6.50
CA SER A 34 -2.02 -7.54 5.63
C SER A 34 -1.74 -6.28 6.41
N GLY A 35 -0.56 -5.72 6.21
CA GLY A 35 -0.16 -4.39 6.64
C GLY A 35 -0.04 -3.42 5.46
N TYR A 36 -0.27 -2.15 5.72
CA TYR A 36 0.23 -1.08 4.86
C TYR A 36 0.64 0.16 5.67
N VAL A 37 1.54 0.95 5.11
CA VAL A 37 1.95 2.26 5.62
C VAL A 37 2.00 3.23 4.45
N ILE A 38 1.31 4.36 4.56
CA ILE A 38 1.29 5.42 3.56
C ILE A 38 1.93 6.68 4.13
N THR A 39 2.89 7.22 3.39
CA THR A 39 3.58 8.46 3.70
C THR A 39 3.21 9.55 2.69
N LEU A 40 2.97 10.76 3.19
CA LEU A 40 2.77 11.97 2.41
C LEU A 40 3.86 12.98 2.78
N PHE A 41 4.59 13.49 1.79
CA PHE A 41 5.77 14.35 1.97
C PHE A 41 6.76 13.77 3.01
N GLY A 42 6.92 12.44 3.05
CA GLY A 42 7.85 11.72 3.94
C GLY A 42 7.35 11.49 5.35
N ASN A 43 6.11 11.90 5.65
CA ASN A 43 5.51 11.73 6.96
C ASN A 43 4.45 10.64 6.87
N THR A 44 4.45 9.71 7.82
CA THR A 44 3.41 8.68 7.89
C THR A 44 2.06 9.33 8.21
N VAL A 45 1.09 9.17 7.30
CA VAL A 45 -0.24 9.77 7.42
C VAL A 45 -1.35 8.73 7.53
N SER A 46 -1.09 7.49 7.09
CA SER A 46 -2.04 6.39 7.24
C SER A 46 -1.30 5.06 7.40
N TRP A 47 -1.78 4.20 8.29
CA TRP A 47 -1.30 2.83 8.42
C TRP A 47 -2.45 1.93 8.84
N SER A 48 -2.38 0.67 8.45
CA SER A 48 -3.33 -0.33 8.93
C SER A 48 -2.69 -1.69 8.97
N THR A 49 -3.09 -2.49 9.95
CA THR A 49 -2.84 -3.93 9.97
C THR A 49 -4.17 -4.64 10.14
N LYS A 50 -4.51 -5.55 9.22
CA LYS A 50 -5.79 -6.23 9.22
C LYS A 50 -5.67 -7.65 8.70
N LYS A 51 -6.20 -8.60 9.48
CA LYS A 51 -6.40 -9.99 9.05
C LYS A 51 -7.24 -10.01 7.77
N GLN A 52 -6.79 -10.75 6.77
CA GLN A 52 -7.50 -10.89 5.50
C GLN A 52 -8.87 -11.54 5.72
N SER A 53 -9.88 -11.08 4.99
CA SER A 53 -11.22 -11.67 5.04
C SER A 53 -11.22 -13.06 4.42
N ILE A 54 -10.46 -13.22 3.33
CA ILE A 54 -10.25 -14.47 2.60
C ILE A 54 -9.06 -15.26 3.14
N VAL A 55 -9.07 -16.57 2.92
CA VAL A 55 -7.92 -17.44 3.16
C VAL A 55 -7.12 -17.48 1.86
N ALA A 56 -5.96 -16.81 1.84
CA ALA A 56 -5.05 -16.88 0.71
C ALA A 56 -4.51 -18.31 0.55
N GLN A 57 -4.42 -18.79 -0.68
CA GLN A 57 -3.90 -20.11 -1.02
C GLN A 57 -2.37 -20.10 -1.21
N SER A 58 -1.76 -18.92 -1.32
CA SER A 58 -0.31 -18.72 -1.41
C SER A 58 0.14 -17.41 -0.74
N THR A 59 1.44 -17.28 -0.48
CA THR A 59 2.06 -16.01 -0.06
C THR A 59 1.81 -14.92 -1.10
N THR A 60 1.94 -15.24 -2.39
CA THR A 60 1.69 -14.31 -3.50
C THR A 60 0.27 -13.76 -3.52
N GLU A 61 -0.74 -14.60 -3.27
CA GLU A 61 -2.13 -14.15 -3.18
C GLU A 61 -2.35 -13.26 -1.95
N ALA A 62 -1.71 -13.59 -0.81
CA ALA A 62 -1.78 -12.77 0.38
C ALA A 62 -1.17 -11.37 0.14
N GLU A 63 -0.01 -11.32 -0.52
CA GLU A 63 0.63 -10.08 -0.96
C GLU A 63 -0.25 -9.29 -1.91
N PHE A 64 -0.84 -9.93 -2.92
CA PHE A 64 -1.73 -9.26 -3.86
C PHE A 64 -2.96 -8.65 -3.17
N VAL A 65 -3.52 -9.31 -2.16
CA VAL A 65 -4.62 -8.76 -1.35
C VAL A 65 -4.16 -7.55 -0.53
N ALA A 66 -2.95 -7.57 0.02
CA ALA A 66 -2.37 -6.42 0.72
C ALA A 66 -2.14 -5.25 -0.23
N PHE A 67 -1.56 -5.51 -1.40
CA PHE A 67 -1.33 -4.54 -2.47
C PHE A 67 -2.64 -3.86 -2.90
N ASN A 68 -3.70 -4.64 -3.17
CA ASN A 68 -5.00 -4.08 -3.55
C ASN A 68 -5.60 -3.17 -2.48
N LYS A 69 -5.41 -3.48 -1.19
CA LYS A 69 -5.87 -2.61 -0.10
C LYS A 69 -5.07 -1.31 -0.05
N CYS A 70 -3.74 -1.40 -0.18
CA CYS A 70 -2.86 -0.25 -0.20
C CYS A 70 -3.18 0.65 -1.40
N ALA A 71 -3.33 0.09 -2.60
CA ALA A 71 -3.70 0.79 -3.82
C ALA A 71 -5.02 1.55 -3.71
N LYS A 72 -6.06 0.92 -3.14
CA LYS A 72 -7.35 1.59 -2.89
C LYS A 72 -7.20 2.78 -1.95
N GLN A 73 -6.41 2.62 -0.89
CA GLN A 73 -6.20 3.69 0.08
C GLN A 73 -5.39 4.85 -0.52
N VAL A 74 -4.35 4.55 -1.29
CA VAL A 74 -3.56 5.56 -2.02
C VAL A 74 -4.41 6.29 -3.06
N SER A 75 -5.26 5.58 -3.80
CA SER A 75 -6.20 6.20 -4.75
C SER A 75 -7.20 7.12 -4.05
N TRP A 76 -7.78 6.68 -2.93
CA TRP A 76 -8.66 7.50 -2.12
C TRP A 76 -7.96 8.76 -1.61
N MET A 77 -6.72 8.63 -1.10
CA MET A 77 -5.93 9.79 -0.65
C MET A 77 -5.57 10.74 -1.79
N SER A 78 -5.24 10.22 -2.97
CA SER A 78 -4.94 11.06 -4.14
C SER A 78 -6.15 11.89 -4.54
N ASN A 79 -7.34 11.28 -4.56
CA ASN A 79 -8.59 12.00 -4.83
C ASN A 79 -8.91 13.04 -3.74
N LEU A 80 -8.65 12.71 -2.47
CA LEU A 80 -8.83 13.63 -1.36
C LEU A 80 -7.91 14.84 -1.49
N LEU A 81 -6.63 14.64 -1.78
CA LEU A 81 -5.64 15.71 -1.94
C LEU A 81 -5.98 16.61 -3.12
N ASN A 82 -6.39 16.02 -4.25
CA ASN A 82 -6.90 16.78 -5.40
C ASN A 82 -8.14 17.61 -5.04
N SER A 83 -9.04 17.09 -4.21
CA SER A 83 -10.26 17.82 -3.79
C SER A 83 -9.99 19.04 -2.92
N ILE A 84 -8.82 19.10 -2.27
CA ILE A 84 -8.37 20.23 -1.47
C ILE A 84 -7.24 21.02 -2.15
N GLU A 85 -7.12 20.89 -3.47
CA GLU A 85 -6.18 21.63 -4.33
C GLU A 85 -4.70 21.42 -3.95
N ILE A 86 -4.37 20.22 -3.45
CA ILE A 86 -2.98 19.80 -3.24
C ILE A 86 -2.56 18.92 -4.40
N ASP A 87 -1.77 19.48 -5.32
CA ASP A 87 -1.15 18.71 -6.39
C ASP A 87 -0.07 17.77 -5.82
N ILE A 88 -0.22 16.49 -6.11
CA ILE A 88 0.77 15.46 -5.82
C ILE A 88 1.31 14.85 -7.11
N CYS A 89 2.60 14.52 -7.10
CA CYS A 89 3.18 13.66 -8.14
C CYS A 89 2.52 12.27 -8.16
N THR A 90 2.74 11.51 -9.24
CA THR A 90 2.19 10.16 -9.38
C THR A 90 2.52 9.31 -8.14
N PRO A 91 1.51 8.77 -7.44
CA PRO A 91 1.74 7.96 -6.24
C PRO A 91 2.53 6.70 -6.55
N VAL A 92 3.39 6.30 -5.61
CA VAL A 92 4.21 5.09 -5.72
C VAL A 92 3.73 4.05 -4.71
N LEU A 93 3.59 2.81 -5.15
CA LEU A 93 3.34 1.65 -4.29
C LEU A 93 4.60 0.77 -4.26
N LEU A 94 5.04 0.40 -3.07
CA LEU A 94 6.26 -0.36 -2.82
C LEU A 94 5.93 -1.67 -2.09
N ASN A 95 6.33 -2.77 -2.72
CA ASN A 95 6.38 -4.10 -2.13
C ASN A 95 7.84 -4.54 -2.00
N ASP A 96 8.19 -5.26 -0.95
CA ASP A 96 9.51 -5.89 -0.80
C ASP A 96 9.61 -7.23 -1.56
N ASN A 97 8.48 -7.87 -1.87
CA ASN A 97 8.39 -9.06 -2.69
C ASN A 97 8.38 -8.72 -4.19
N ALA A 98 9.53 -8.94 -4.83
CA ALA A 98 9.70 -8.78 -6.27
C ALA A 98 8.66 -9.56 -7.12
N GLY A 99 8.16 -10.70 -6.62
CA GLY A 99 7.12 -11.48 -7.30
C GLY A 99 5.74 -10.81 -7.25
N ALA A 100 5.40 -10.13 -6.15
CA ALA A 100 4.17 -9.35 -6.03
C ALA A 100 4.20 -8.11 -6.93
N VAL A 101 5.35 -7.43 -7.02
CA VAL A 101 5.55 -6.30 -7.95
C VAL A 101 5.37 -6.72 -9.41
N PHE A 102 5.86 -7.90 -9.79
CA PHE A 102 5.73 -8.42 -11.16
C PHE A 102 4.26 -8.67 -11.53
N ILE A 103 3.50 -9.34 -10.68
CA ILE A 103 2.07 -9.63 -10.91
C ILE A 103 1.23 -8.35 -10.91
N ALA A 104 1.54 -7.40 -10.01
CA ALA A 104 0.85 -6.11 -9.98
C ALA A 104 1.08 -5.29 -11.26
N LYS A 105 2.28 -5.35 -11.85
CA LYS A 105 2.60 -4.70 -13.13
C LYS A 105 1.86 -5.35 -14.30
N GLU A 106 1.78 -6.69 -14.33
CA GLU A 106 0.99 -7.42 -15.35
C GLU A 106 -0.51 -7.11 -15.24
N ALA A 107 -1.05 -7.04 -14.03
CA ALA A 107 -2.45 -6.68 -13.81
C ALA A 107 -2.79 -5.27 -14.34
N LYS A 108 -1.85 -4.32 -14.30
CA LYS A 108 -2.03 -2.98 -14.88
C LYS A 108 -2.04 -2.98 -16.41
N LEU A 109 -1.32 -3.91 -17.05
CA LEU A 109 -1.25 -4.00 -18.52
C LEU A 109 -2.53 -4.59 -19.13
N ASN A 110 -3.20 -5.48 -18.43
CA ASN A 110 -4.41 -6.17 -18.91
C ASN A 110 -5.71 -5.31 -18.88
N TYR A 111 -5.63 -4.04 -18.49
CA TYR A 111 -6.76 -3.09 -18.50
C TYR A 111 -6.60 -1.96 -19.55
N ASN A 112 -5.69 -2.09 -20.53
CA ASN A 112 -5.62 -1.21 -21.71
C ASN A 112 -6.21 -1.87 -22.96
#